data_AF-A0A7W9SR65-F1
#
_entry.id   AF-A0A7W9SR65-F1
#
_cell.length_a   1.000
_cell.length_b   1.000
_cell.length_c   1.000
_cell.angle_alpha   90.00
_cell.angle_beta   90.00
_cell.angle_gamma   90.00
#
_symmetry.space_group_name_H-M   'P 1'
#
loop_
_entity.id
_entity.type
_entity.pdbx_description
1 polymer ?
#
loop_
_entity_poly.entity_id
_entity_poly.type
_entity_poly.pdbx_seq_one_letter_code
_entity_poly.pdbx_strand_id
1 'polypeptide(L)'
;MKHQDALLRHRWLYVAQNLQVTENVPKVIELLRRAKAAGYNGLVLADYKLNILDRVPDHYFKNAATVKQAATELGLGIYPTVCSGGYDSGLLAHDPNLAEGLPVKDAVFVVKGKTATLESAGVNLLPGGALDEARSGNFTGWDFNDAAALDTSVKKSGAAALRFTATSGNLRVSKRLALPPFRQYHLSVWIKTEGFKSAGEIHCTVLPGGAKANLCHSNAGVKPTQDWTQHHFVFNTLDSPSVTLYLGGWGAVGGTLWLDDVRLEEVGLLNVVRRAGCPLTVRSDDGTVYTEGRDFEKIVDPRMGNVPWPGEFEVWHAPPSIAIPAGSRIRDGQRLRVSYYHAITIYDGQVSASLVDPAVFALHKDQLQRVQKLLTPQGFFLSHDELRTAGWSADSQATGKTPGALLAENVKTCIAYARQTAPRAELVAWSDMFDPFHNAVDNYYLVRGSLAGSWEGLAKDVQIMNWNSGKAKESLDFFAKRGHSQILAGYYDSNPSAIKGWLATAKALGGARVTGVMYTTWANNYSQLEAFAKAAWG
;
A
#
# COMPACT_ATOMS: atom_id res chain seq x y z
N MET A 1 -35.80 15.40 17.11
CA MET A 1 -35.14 15.84 15.86
C MET A 1 -34.43 17.19 16.01
N LYS A 2 -35.04 18.26 16.55
CA LYS A 2 -34.38 19.59 16.68
C LYS A 2 -33.09 19.69 17.54
N HIS A 3 -32.76 18.70 18.38
CA HIS A 3 -31.51 18.69 19.16
C HIS A 3 -30.32 18.02 18.44
N GLN A 4 -30.55 17.29 17.33
CA GLN A 4 -29.49 16.53 16.65
C GLN A 4 -28.77 17.36 15.59
N ASP A 5 -29.45 18.32 14.96
CA ASP A 5 -28.86 19.27 14.00
C ASP A 5 -27.78 20.17 14.63
N ALA A 6 -27.84 20.38 15.94
CA ALA A 6 -26.82 21.13 16.69
C ALA A 6 -25.54 20.32 16.97
N LEU A 7 -25.52 19.00 16.72
CA LEU A 7 -24.39 18.12 17.06
C LEU A 7 -23.43 17.85 15.89
N LEU A 8 -23.92 17.83 14.64
CA LEU A 8 -23.08 17.61 13.45
C LEU A 8 -22.52 18.94 12.92
N ARG A 9 -21.53 19.47 13.64
CA ARG A 9 -20.79 20.70 13.31
C ARG A 9 -20.00 20.55 12.01
N HIS A 10 -19.46 19.35 11.75
CA HIS A 10 -18.72 19.05 10.53
C HIS A 10 -19.59 18.20 9.60
N ARG A 11 -19.92 18.75 8.42
CA ARG A 11 -20.68 18.08 7.37
C ARG A 11 -19.84 18.15 6.10
N TRP A 12 -18.96 17.17 5.95
CA TRP A 12 -17.84 17.25 5.02
C TRP A 12 -18.03 16.37 3.79
N LEU A 13 -17.36 16.76 2.71
CA LEU A 13 -17.30 16.02 1.47
C LEU A 13 -15.85 15.66 1.16
N TYR A 14 -15.59 14.38 0.85
CA TYR A 14 -14.30 13.93 0.35
C TYR A 14 -14.21 14.11 -1.17
N VAL A 15 -13.21 14.87 -1.63
CA VAL A 15 -13.00 15.18 -3.05
C VAL A 15 -11.64 14.64 -3.50
N ALA A 16 -11.66 13.49 -4.18
CA ALA A 16 -10.47 12.85 -4.75
C ALA A 16 -10.29 13.24 -6.22
N GLN A 17 -9.76 14.43 -6.50
CA GLN A 17 -9.69 14.98 -7.86
C GLN A 17 -8.30 15.52 -8.18
N ASN A 18 -7.80 15.17 -9.37
CA ASN A 18 -6.55 15.70 -9.89
C ASN A 18 -6.78 17.11 -10.46
N LEU A 19 -6.34 18.14 -9.73
CA LEU A 19 -6.51 19.54 -10.15
C LEU A 19 -5.51 19.98 -11.23
N GLN A 20 -4.55 19.13 -11.59
CA GLN A 20 -3.70 19.38 -12.76
C GLN A 20 -4.49 19.25 -14.07
N VAL A 21 -5.53 18.40 -14.07
CA VAL A 21 -6.45 18.27 -15.22
C VAL A 21 -7.47 19.40 -15.13
N THR A 22 -7.30 20.43 -15.97
CA THR A 22 -8.12 21.66 -15.96
C THR A 22 -9.62 21.37 -16.10
N GLU A 23 -9.99 20.34 -16.86
CA GLU A 23 -11.38 19.92 -17.08
C GLU A 23 -12.06 19.41 -15.81
N ASN A 24 -11.31 19.04 -14.77
CA ASN A 24 -11.86 18.64 -13.48
C ASN A 24 -12.30 19.84 -12.63
N VAL A 25 -11.69 21.02 -12.83
CA VAL A 25 -12.00 22.24 -12.05
C VAL A 25 -13.49 22.61 -12.09
N PRO A 26 -14.15 22.77 -13.25
CA PRO A 26 -15.57 23.11 -13.28
C PRO A 26 -16.46 22.01 -12.67
N LYS A 27 -16.07 20.73 -12.78
CA LYS A 27 -16.80 19.60 -12.16
C LYS A 27 -16.73 19.66 -10.64
N VAL A 28 -15.55 19.97 -10.10
CA VAL A 28 -15.35 20.19 -8.66
C VAL A 28 -16.18 21.37 -8.19
N ILE A 29 -16.15 22.50 -8.87
CA ILE A 29 -16.92 23.69 -8.47
C ILE A 29 -18.42 23.38 -8.45
N GLU A 30 -18.94 22.66 -9.44
CA GLU A 30 -20.35 22.26 -9.47
C GLU A 30 -20.70 21.30 -8.32
N LEU A 31 -19.81 20.35 -8.03
CA LEU A 31 -19.95 19.48 -6.87
C LEU A 31 -19.98 20.27 -5.56
N LEU A 32 -19.15 21.30 -5.41
CA LEU A 32 -19.15 22.17 -4.23
C LEU A 32 -20.47 22.95 -4.09
N ARG A 33 -21.07 23.41 -5.19
CA ARG A 33 -22.40 24.07 -5.17
C ARG A 33 -23.49 23.11 -4.70
N ARG A 34 -23.51 21.89 -5.24
CA ARG A 34 -24.42 20.81 -4.79
C ARG A 34 -24.24 20.50 -3.31
N ALA A 35 -22.99 20.35 -2.86
CA ALA A 35 -22.67 20.12 -1.47
C ALA A 35 -23.17 21.27 -0.58
N LYS A 36 -22.94 22.52 -0.97
CA LYS A 36 -23.45 23.67 -0.22
C LYS A 36 -24.98 23.65 -0.13
N ALA A 37 -25.69 23.38 -1.23
CA ALA A 37 -27.14 23.28 -1.27
C ALA A 37 -27.68 22.16 -0.37
N ALA A 38 -26.95 21.04 -0.25
CA ALA A 38 -27.29 19.92 0.63
C ALA A 38 -26.86 20.13 2.11
N GLY A 39 -26.26 21.28 2.44
CA GLY A 39 -25.90 21.67 3.80
C GLY A 39 -24.50 21.27 4.25
N TYR A 40 -23.63 20.82 3.35
CA TYR A 40 -22.22 20.60 3.66
C TYR A 40 -21.50 21.93 3.97
N ASN A 41 -20.45 21.87 4.79
CA ASN A 41 -19.68 23.03 5.22
C ASN A 41 -18.16 22.85 5.15
N GLY A 42 -17.68 21.73 4.61
CA GLY A 42 -16.25 21.51 4.39
C GLY A 42 -15.98 20.51 3.28
N LEU A 43 -14.79 20.61 2.68
CA LEU A 43 -14.24 19.65 1.74
C LEU A 43 -12.88 19.14 2.25
N VAL A 44 -12.70 17.83 2.20
CA VAL A 44 -11.38 17.22 2.22
C VAL A 44 -10.88 17.16 0.78
N LEU A 45 -9.76 17.83 0.49
CA LEU A 45 -9.15 17.81 -0.83
C LEU A 45 -8.04 16.74 -0.84
N ALA A 46 -8.36 15.60 -1.45
CA ALA A 46 -7.44 14.50 -1.65
C ALA A 46 -6.88 14.53 -3.08
N ASP A 47 -5.75 15.20 -3.24
CA ASP A 47 -5.05 15.29 -4.53
C ASP A 47 -3.59 14.92 -4.32
N TYR A 48 -3.12 13.88 -5.02
CA TYR A 48 -1.73 13.44 -5.02
C TYR A 48 -0.75 14.61 -5.19
N LYS A 49 -1.11 15.61 -6.01
CA LYS A 49 -0.27 16.76 -6.34
C LYS A 49 0.08 17.64 -5.14
N LEU A 50 -0.70 17.57 -4.05
CA LEU A 50 -0.38 18.22 -2.79
C LEU A 50 0.92 17.70 -2.16
N ASN A 51 1.41 16.51 -2.53
CA ASN A 51 2.68 15.95 -2.08
C ASN A 51 3.90 16.39 -2.92
N ILE A 52 3.67 16.97 -4.11
CA ILE A 52 4.73 17.27 -5.08
C ILE A 52 4.60 18.68 -5.67
N LEU A 53 4.16 19.65 -4.86
CA LEU A 53 3.90 21.02 -5.31
C LEU A 53 5.12 21.74 -5.89
N ASP A 54 6.34 21.29 -5.63
CA ASP A 54 7.58 21.74 -6.26
C ASP A 54 7.74 21.28 -7.73
N ARG A 55 6.96 20.29 -8.17
CA ARG A 55 7.07 19.61 -9.48
C ARG A 55 5.83 19.74 -10.36
N VAL A 56 4.76 20.37 -9.86
CA VAL A 56 3.54 20.58 -10.64
C VAL A 56 3.70 21.73 -11.64
N PRO A 57 3.02 21.69 -12.79
CA PRO A 57 3.03 22.80 -13.75
C PRO A 57 2.25 24.02 -13.23
N ASP A 58 2.56 25.22 -13.74
CA ASP A 58 1.97 26.49 -13.30
C ASP A 58 0.44 26.52 -13.30
N HIS A 59 -0.20 25.85 -14.26
CA HIS A 59 -1.66 25.82 -14.35
C HIS A 59 -2.30 25.08 -13.16
N TYR A 60 -1.59 24.15 -12.51
CA TYR A 60 -2.05 23.51 -11.28
C TYR A 60 -2.39 24.55 -10.20
N PHE A 61 -1.50 25.51 -9.99
CA PHE A 61 -1.71 26.55 -8.97
C PHE A 61 -2.90 27.45 -9.31
N LYS A 62 -3.10 27.77 -10.59
CA LYS A 62 -4.29 28.51 -11.05
C LYS A 62 -5.59 27.72 -10.79
N ASN A 63 -5.56 26.43 -11.08
CA ASN A 63 -6.69 25.53 -10.87
C ASN A 63 -7.02 25.40 -9.37
N ALA A 64 -6.02 25.15 -8.53
CA ALA A 64 -6.17 25.09 -7.07
C ALA A 64 -6.67 26.42 -6.47
N ALA A 65 -6.17 27.56 -6.96
CA ALA A 65 -6.65 28.87 -6.54
C ALA A 65 -8.13 29.09 -6.91
N THR A 66 -8.54 28.67 -8.11
CA THR A 66 -9.95 28.74 -8.55
C THR A 66 -10.86 27.90 -7.64
N VAL A 67 -10.46 26.66 -7.32
CA VAL A 67 -11.23 25.80 -6.40
C VAL A 67 -11.29 26.40 -4.99
N LYS A 68 -10.16 26.93 -4.49
CA LYS A 68 -10.09 27.63 -3.21
C LYS A 68 -11.06 28.82 -3.15
N GLN A 69 -11.09 29.64 -4.20
CA GLN A 69 -11.98 30.78 -4.30
C GLN A 69 -13.44 30.33 -4.26
N ALA A 70 -13.82 29.35 -5.07
CA ALA A 70 -15.19 28.83 -5.08
C ALA A 70 -15.62 28.26 -3.71
N ALA A 71 -14.75 27.51 -3.04
CA ALA A 71 -15.01 27.02 -1.69
C ALA A 71 -15.21 28.18 -0.70
N THR A 72 -14.40 29.23 -0.79
CA THR A 72 -14.51 30.43 0.06
C THR A 72 -15.83 31.16 -0.16
N GLU A 73 -16.22 31.39 -1.42
CA GLU A 73 -17.49 32.03 -1.79
C GLU A 73 -18.70 31.23 -1.32
N LEU A 74 -18.60 29.89 -1.32
CA LEU A 74 -19.64 29.00 -0.81
C LEU A 74 -19.59 28.83 0.71
N GLY A 75 -18.58 29.37 1.40
CA GLY A 75 -18.37 29.19 2.83
C GLY A 75 -18.11 27.73 3.22
N LEU A 76 -17.34 27.01 2.41
CA LEU A 76 -16.85 25.65 2.68
C LEU A 76 -15.40 25.70 3.16
N GLY A 77 -15.10 25.10 4.31
CA GLY A 77 -13.72 24.93 4.77
C GLY A 77 -12.96 23.91 3.90
N ILE A 78 -11.67 24.13 3.67
CA ILE A 78 -10.79 23.24 2.91
C ILE A 78 -9.84 22.55 3.88
N TYR A 79 -9.75 21.23 3.76
CA TYR A 79 -8.91 20.35 4.55
C TYR A 79 -8.07 19.47 3.61
N PRO A 80 -6.91 19.95 3.14
CA PRO A 80 -6.06 19.19 2.23
C PRO A 80 -5.41 18.01 2.94
N THR A 81 -5.31 16.88 2.22
CA THR A 81 -4.56 15.71 2.69
C THR A 81 -3.06 15.99 2.63
N VAL A 82 -2.38 15.77 3.74
CA VAL A 82 -0.93 15.98 3.91
C VAL A 82 -0.39 14.89 4.82
N CYS A 83 0.94 14.75 4.89
CA CYS A 83 1.58 13.78 5.78
C CYS A 83 1.03 12.35 5.54
N SER A 84 1.20 11.85 4.32
CA SER A 84 0.92 10.45 3.99
C SER A 84 1.77 9.50 4.84
N GLY A 85 1.34 8.24 4.94
CA GLY A 85 2.12 7.20 5.62
C GLY A 85 1.98 5.81 5.00
N GLY A 86 0.79 5.39 4.56
CA GLY A 86 0.64 4.14 3.81
C GLY A 86 0.87 4.31 2.31
N TYR A 87 0.25 5.33 1.72
CA TYR A 87 0.33 5.65 0.29
C TYR A 87 1.31 6.80 0.02
N ASP A 88 2.60 6.47 -0.09
CA ASP A 88 3.68 7.47 -0.13
C ASP A 88 4.25 7.74 -1.52
N SER A 89 3.59 7.33 -2.61
CA SER A 89 4.07 7.61 -3.98
C SER A 89 4.37 9.10 -4.21
N GLY A 90 3.68 10.01 -3.50
CA GLY A 90 3.95 11.45 -3.55
C GLY A 90 5.29 11.85 -2.92
N LEU A 91 5.63 11.28 -1.76
CA LEU A 91 6.93 11.48 -1.12
C LEU A 91 8.05 10.77 -1.89
N LEU A 92 7.79 9.54 -2.34
CA LEU A 92 8.75 8.70 -3.06
C LEU A 92 9.04 9.23 -4.48
N ALA A 93 8.20 10.09 -5.04
CA ALA A 93 8.50 10.83 -6.26
C ALA A 93 9.67 11.82 -6.10
N HIS A 94 9.99 12.22 -4.86
CA HIS A 94 11.15 13.06 -4.57
C HIS A 94 12.43 12.26 -4.51
N ASP A 95 12.39 11.15 -3.80
CA ASP A 95 13.46 10.17 -3.71
C ASP A 95 12.87 8.79 -3.37
N PRO A 96 12.90 7.82 -4.30
CA PRO A 96 12.33 6.50 -4.06
C PRO A 96 13.14 5.69 -3.03
N ASN A 97 14.38 6.11 -2.71
CA ASN A 97 15.16 5.46 -1.67
C ASN A 97 14.62 5.71 -0.26
N LEU A 98 13.68 6.65 -0.07
CA LEU A 98 13.01 6.87 1.21
C LEU A 98 12.00 5.77 1.57
N ALA A 99 11.77 4.82 0.68
CA ALA A 99 10.92 3.65 0.95
C ALA A 99 11.38 2.87 2.19
N GLU A 100 10.42 2.27 2.88
CA GLU A 100 10.71 1.26 3.88
C GLU A 100 11.30 0.01 3.21
N GLY A 101 12.44 -0.45 3.72
CA GLY A 101 13.20 -1.53 3.11
C GLY A 101 13.05 -2.85 3.85
N LEU A 102 12.69 -3.92 3.14
CA LEU A 102 12.73 -5.29 3.65
C LEU A 102 14.14 -5.87 3.45
N PRO A 103 14.74 -6.54 4.44
CA PRO A 103 16.09 -7.05 4.32
C PRO A 103 16.17 -8.27 3.40
N VAL A 104 17.24 -8.33 2.61
CA VAL A 104 17.78 -9.52 1.99
C VAL A 104 19.17 -9.78 2.57
N LYS A 105 19.45 -10.99 3.06
CA LYS A 105 20.67 -11.28 3.82
C LYS A 105 21.52 -12.36 3.17
N ASP A 106 22.72 -12.03 2.74
CA ASP A 106 23.72 -12.96 2.20
C ASP A 106 23.30 -13.69 0.91
N ALA A 107 22.55 -13.02 0.04
CA ALA A 107 22.17 -13.56 -1.28
C ALA A 107 23.42 -13.90 -2.07
N VAL A 108 23.41 -15.04 -2.75
CA VAL A 108 24.62 -15.55 -3.40
C VAL A 108 24.68 -15.07 -4.83
N PHE A 109 25.72 -14.30 -5.14
CA PHE A 109 26.03 -13.86 -6.49
C PHE A 109 27.29 -14.56 -6.97
N VAL A 110 27.37 -14.86 -8.26
CA VAL A 110 28.56 -15.43 -8.90
C VAL A 110 29.05 -14.45 -9.96
N VAL A 111 30.34 -14.17 -9.93
CA VAL A 111 31.00 -13.32 -10.92
C VAL A 111 31.23 -14.12 -12.21
N LYS A 112 30.79 -13.55 -13.33
CA LYS A 112 31.07 -14.02 -14.69
C LYS A 112 31.61 -12.83 -15.50
N GLY A 113 32.91 -12.85 -15.77
CA GLY A 113 33.62 -11.73 -16.38
C GLY A 113 33.54 -10.46 -15.51
N LYS A 114 32.85 -9.44 -16.02
CA LYS A 114 32.73 -8.11 -15.38
C LYS A 114 31.39 -7.91 -14.67
N THR A 115 30.64 -8.97 -14.44
CA THR A 115 29.30 -8.88 -13.87
C THR A 115 29.11 -9.97 -12.84
N ALA A 116 28.53 -9.63 -11.69
CA ALA A 116 27.99 -10.62 -10.77
C ALA A 116 26.47 -10.66 -10.86
N THR A 117 25.93 -11.86 -11.06
CA THR A 117 24.49 -12.14 -11.07
C THR A 117 24.16 -13.11 -9.97
N LEU A 118 22.89 -13.16 -9.55
CA LEU A 118 22.43 -14.16 -8.60
C LEU A 118 22.78 -15.57 -9.09
N GLU A 119 23.27 -16.43 -8.20
CA GLU A 119 23.67 -17.80 -8.52
C GLU A 119 22.49 -18.62 -9.06
N SER A 120 21.31 -18.42 -8.48
CA SER A 120 20.05 -19.07 -8.81
C SER A 120 19.29 -18.38 -9.95
N ALA A 121 19.88 -17.39 -10.63
CA ALA A 121 19.23 -16.65 -11.70
C ALA A 121 18.70 -17.59 -12.81
N GLY A 122 17.40 -17.49 -13.12
CA GLY A 122 16.72 -18.27 -14.15
C GLY A 122 16.41 -19.73 -13.78
N VAL A 123 16.75 -20.16 -12.55
CA VAL A 123 16.39 -21.49 -12.04
C VAL A 123 14.96 -21.46 -11.52
N ASN A 124 14.07 -22.24 -12.14
CA ASN A 124 12.72 -22.44 -11.60
C ASN A 124 12.78 -23.36 -10.38
N LEU A 125 12.46 -22.80 -9.22
CA LEU A 125 12.44 -23.49 -7.93
C LEU A 125 11.15 -24.30 -7.71
N LEU A 126 10.16 -24.17 -8.60
CA LEU A 126 8.89 -24.85 -8.49
C LEU A 126 8.88 -26.16 -9.29
N PRO A 127 8.89 -27.34 -8.63
CA PRO A 127 8.69 -28.60 -9.34
C PRO A 127 7.25 -28.67 -9.87
N GLY A 128 7.09 -29.10 -11.12
CA GLY A 128 5.76 -29.21 -11.74
C GLY A 128 5.15 -27.87 -12.21
N GLY A 129 5.98 -26.84 -12.38
CA GLY A 129 5.55 -25.54 -12.87
C GLY A 129 4.92 -25.54 -14.27
N ALA A 130 5.30 -26.49 -15.12
CA ALA A 130 4.74 -26.64 -16.48
C ALA A 130 3.29 -27.13 -16.49
N LEU A 131 2.77 -27.71 -15.39
CA LEU A 131 1.38 -28.18 -15.29
C LEU A 131 0.92 -29.18 -16.40
N ASP A 132 1.87 -29.91 -16.98
CA ASP A 132 1.65 -30.84 -18.11
C ASP A 132 1.16 -32.24 -17.70
N GLU A 133 1.31 -32.61 -16.42
CA GLU A 133 1.04 -33.97 -15.95
C GLU A 133 0.21 -33.97 -14.67
N ALA A 134 -0.84 -34.79 -14.64
CA ALA A 134 -1.58 -35.12 -13.43
C ALA A 134 -1.67 -36.63 -13.23
N ARG A 135 -1.54 -37.09 -11.99
CA ARG A 135 -1.63 -38.51 -11.59
C ARG A 135 -2.63 -38.66 -10.46
N SER A 136 -3.59 -39.57 -10.64
CA SER A 136 -4.65 -39.83 -9.64
C SER A 136 -5.39 -38.56 -9.19
N GLY A 137 -5.65 -37.63 -10.13
CA GLY A 137 -6.34 -36.36 -9.88
C GLY A 137 -5.48 -35.24 -9.28
N ASN A 138 -4.17 -35.47 -9.05
CA ASN A 138 -3.26 -34.46 -8.54
C ASN A 138 -2.21 -34.05 -9.57
N PHE A 139 -1.92 -32.75 -9.68
CA PHE A 139 -0.87 -32.25 -10.58
C PHE A 139 0.51 -32.64 -10.06
N THR A 140 1.33 -33.25 -10.93
CA THR A 140 2.65 -33.77 -10.57
C THR A 140 3.55 -32.62 -10.11
N GLY A 141 4.23 -32.79 -8.98
CA GLY A 141 5.10 -31.77 -8.39
C GLY A 141 4.40 -30.89 -7.36
N TRP A 142 3.07 -30.83 -7.33
CA TRP A 142 2.28 -30.09 -6.35
C TRP A 142 1.87 -30.98 -5.17
N ASP A 143 1.65 -30.37 -4.00
CA ASP A 143 1.28 -31.11 -2.79
C ASP A 143 -0.25 -31.24 -2.66
N PHE A 144 -0.99 -30.33 -3.30
CA PHE A 144 -2.44 -30.29 -3.27
C PHE A 144 -2.98 -29.53 -4.49
N ASN A 145 -4.17 -29.93 -4.95
CA ASN A 145 -5.05 -29.10 -5.76
C ASN A 145 -6.52 -29.32 -5.37
N ASP A 146 -7.33 -28.26 -5.49
CA ASP A 146 -8.79 -28.36 -5.51
C ASP A 146 -9.24 -29.14 -6.79
N ALA A 147 -10.54 -29.15 -7.12
CA ALA A 147 -11.09 -29.88 -8.27
C ALA A 147 -10.56 -29.34 -9.63
N ALA A 148 -9.35 -29.75 -9.98
CA ALA A 148 -8.62 -29.38 -11.19
C ALA A 148 -8.68 -30.50 -12.24
N ALA A 149 -8.67 -30.12 -13.51
CA ALA A 149 -8.57 -31.03 -14.64
C ALA A 149 -7.33 -30.69 -15.48
N LEU A 150 -6.72 -31.70 -16.08
CA LEU A 150 -5.70 -31.55 -17.09
C LEU A 150 -6.36 -31.27 -18.44
N ASP A 151 -6.09 -30.11 -19.05
CA ASP A 151 -6.65 -29.73 -20.35
C ASP A 151 -5.56 -29.75 -21.43
N THR A 152 -5.64 -30.71 -22.36
CA THR A 152 -4.68 -30.85 -23.47
C THR A 152 -5.06 -30.00 -24.69
N SER A 153 -6.27 -29.42 -24.69
CA SER A 153 -6.82 -28.65 -25.82
C SER A 153 -6.59 -27.15 -25.66
N VAL A 154 -6.67 -26.64 -24.42
CA VAL A 154 -6.42 -25.24 -24.09
C VAL A 154 -5.20 -25.17 -23.19
N LYS A 155 -4.06 -24.77 -23.77
CA LYS A 155 -2.77 -24.65 -23.11
C LYS A 155 -1.96 -23.47 -23.63
N LYS A 156 -1.07 -22.93 -22.82
CA LYS A 156 -0.13 -21.87 -23.19
C LYS A 156 1.13 -22.43 -23.83
N SER A 157 1.64 -23.52 -23.26
CA SER A 157 2.81 -24.24 -23.75
C SER A 157 2.66 -25.74 -23.44
N GLY A 158 3.73 -26.54 -23.66
CA GLY A 158 3.74 -27.94 -23.24
C GLY A 158 2.66 -28.85 -23.85
N ALA A 159 2.35 -29.90 -23.10
CA ALA A 159 1.37 -30.92 -23.42
C ALA A 159 -0.05 -30.55 -22.95
N ALA A 160 -0.19 -29.82 -21.84
CA ALA A 160 -1.46 -29.48 -21.22
C ALA A 160 -1.36 -28.23 -20.33
N ALA A 161 -2.51 -27.75 -19.84
CA ALA A 161 -2.56 -26.78 -18.75
C ALA A 161 -3.46 -27.28 -17.62
N LEU A 162 -3.32 -26.65 -16.45
CA LEU A 162 -4.28 -26.84 -15.37
C LEU A 162 -5.55 -26.05 -15.68
N ARG A 163 -6.70 -26.70 -15.58
CA ARG A 163 -8.02 -26.07 -15.71
C ARG A 163 -8.86 -26.23 -14.45
N PHE A 164 -9.43 -25.14 -13.99
CA PHE A 164 -10.51 -25.12 -13.03
C PHE A 164 -11.82 -24.64 -13.65
N THR A 165 -12.94 -25.22 -13.24
CA THR A 165 -14.29 -24.77 -13.58
C THR A 165 -14.98 -24.31 -12.31
N ALA A 166 -15.42 -23.05 -12.25
CA ALA A 166 -16.00 -22.48 -11.05
C ALA A 166 -17.42 -22.97 -10.81
N THR A 167 -17.63 -23.67 -9.70
CA THR A 167 -18.92 -24.20 -9.25
C THR A 167 -19.41 -23.48 -7.99
N SER A 168 -18.51 -23.26 -7.03
CA SER A 168 -18.55 -22.30 -5.90
C SER A 168 -17.47 -22.76 -4.90
N GLY A 169 -16.69 -21.82 -4.34
CA GLY A 169 -15.61 -22.15 -3.39
C GLY A 169 -14.21 -21.96 -3.96
N ASN A 170 -13.20 -22.54 -3.32
CA ASN A 170 -11.81 -22.29 -3.73
C ASN A 170 -11.38 -23.19 -4.90
N LEU A 171 -10.52 -22.66 -5.75
CA LEU A 171 -9.95 -23.30 -6.92
C LEU A 171 -8.43 -23.06 -6.94
N ARG A 172 -7.66 -23.84 -6.18
CA ARG A 172 -6.25 -23.56 -5.93
C ARG A 172 -5.37 -24.78 -6.08
N VAL A 173 -4.10 -24.55 -6.37
CA VAL A 173 -3.01 -25.50 -6.17
C VAL A 173 -2.13 -25.01 -5.02
N SER A 174 -1.44 -25.92 -4.34
CA SER A 174 -0.46 -25.52 -3.32
C SER A 174 0.80 -26.37 -3.25
N LYS A 175 1.88 -25.71 -2.85
CA LYS A 175 3.21 -26.30 -2.71
C LYS A 175 3.91 -25.75 -1.47
N ARG A 176 4.41 -26.65 -0.63
CA ARG A 176 5.36 -26.31 0.43
C ARG A 176 6.78 -26.31 -0.13
N LEU A 177 7.51 -25.24 0.16
CA LEU A 177 8.86 -25.00 -0.34
C LEU A 177 9.78 -24.65 0.83
N ALA A 178 10.97 -25.24 0.85
CA ALA A 178 12.06 -24.81 1.71
C ALA A 178 12.81 -23.69 0.99
N LEU A 179 12.76 -22.47 1.53
CA LEU A 179 13.35 -21.28 0.93
C LEU A 179 14.19 -20.58 2.02
N PRO A 180 15.44 -20.16 1.75
CA PRO A 180 16.21 -19.47 2.76
C PRO A 180 15.48 -18.20 3.27
N PRO A 181 15.55 -17.91 4.58
CA PRO A 181 15.03 -16.66 5.13
C PRO A 181 15.71 -15.43 4.52
N PHE A 182 15.03 -14.30 4.55
CA PHE A 182 15.49 -12.99 4.12
C PHE A 182 15.98 -13.01 2.67
N ARG A 183 15.10 -13.51 1.80
CA ARG A 183 15.29 -13.67 0.36
C ARG A 183 14.07 -13.14 -0.36
N GLN A 184 14.30 -12.57 -1.54
CA GLN A 184 13.24 -12.05 -2.40
C GLN A 184 12.97 -13.07 -3.51
N TYR A 185 11.70 -13.29 -3.81
CA TYR A 185 11.25 -14.24 -4.82
C TYR A 185 10.24 -13.61 -5.75
N HIS A 186 10.31 -14.02 -7.01
CA HIS A 186 9.35 -13.68 -8.06
C HIS A 186 8.64 -14.94 -8.52
N LEU A 187 7.31 -14.93 -8.47
CA LEU A 187 6.48 -15.91 -9.16
C LEU A 187 5.90 -15.29 -10.43
N SER A 188 5.98 -16.01 -11.54
CA SER A 188 5.23 -15.72 -12.75
C SER A 188 4.31 -16.88 -13.11
N VAL A 189 3.15 -16.59 -13.69
CA VAL A 189 2.19 -17.59 -14.18
C VAL A 189 1.46 -17.04 -15.39
N TRP A 190 1.19 -17.89 -16.37
CA TRP A 190 0.28 -17.56 -17.46
C TRP A 190 -1.15 -17.92 -17.05
N ILE A 191 -2.06 -16.95 -17.17
CA ILE A 191 -3.47 -17.10 -16.80
C ILE A 191 -4.35 -16.80 -18.00
N LYS A 192 -5.30 -17.70 -18.25
CA LYS A 192 -6.42 -17.51 -19.16
C LYS A 192 -7.73 -17.66 -18.39
N THR A 193 -8.72 -16.86 -18.71
CA THR A 193 -10.06 -16.94 -18.11
C THR A 193 -11.14 -16.82 -19.16
N GLU A 194 -12.27 -17.48 -18.92
CA GLU A 194 -13.47 -17.36 -19.73
C GLU A 194 -14.70 -17.23 -18.82
N GLY A 195 -15.31 -16.04 -18.82
CA GLY A 195 -16.50 -15.75 -18.02
C GLY A 195 -16.31 -15.93 -16.51
N PHE A 196 -15.07 -15.85 -16.02
CA PHE A 196 -14.71 -16.07 -14.63
C PHE A 196 -15.08 -14.86 -13.76
N LYS A 197 -16.27 -14.88 -13.13
CA LYS A 197 -16.86 -13.64 -12.58
C LYS A 197 -16.07 -13.07 -11.40
N SER A 198 -15.38 -13.93 -10.65
CA SER A 198 -14.54 -13.58 -9.50
C SER A 198 -13.07 -13.42 -9.87
N ALA A 199 -12.74 -12.84 -11.04
CA ALA A 199 -11.35 -12.74 -11.49
C ALA A 199 -10.45 -11.91 -10.57
N GLY A 200 -11.01 -10.93 -9.84
CA GLY A 200 -10.29 -10.18 -8.80
C GLY A 200 -9.85 -11.03 -7.60
N GLU A 201 -10.44 -12.22 -7.42
CA GLU A 201 -10.08 -13.17 -6.36
C GLU A 201 -9.02 -14.19 -6.81
N ILE A 202 -8.44 -14.02 -8.00
CA ILE A 202 -7.31 -14.83 -8.46
C ILE A 202 -6.01 -14.20 -7.96
N HIS A 203 -5.28 -14.90 -7.10
CA HIS A 203 -4.05 -14.37 -6.51
C HIS A 203 -3.06 -15.47 -6.09
N CYS A 204 -1.87 -15.04 -5.68
CA CYS A 204 -0.86 -15.88 -5.03
C CYS A 204 -0.87 -15.58 -3.52
N THR A 205 -1.13 -16.61 -2.70
CA THR A 205 -1.00 -16.51 -1.24
C THR A 205 0.25 -17.28 -0.82
N VAL A 206 1.15 -16.63 -0.07
CA VAL A 206 2.38 -17.23 0.44
C VAL A 206 2.37 -17.18 1.96
N LEU A 207 2.18 -18.34 2.60
CA LEU A 207 2.13 -18.45 4.06
C LEU A 207 3.47 -18.93 4.61
N PRO A 208 4.09 -18.23 5.57
CA PRO A 208 5.30 -18.70 6.23
C PRO A 208 5.00 -19.91 7.13
N GLY A 209 5.98 -20.80 7.29
CA GLY A 209 5.84 -21.99 8.15
C GLY A 209 5.49 -21.62 9.59
N GLY A 210 4.25 -21.89 10.00
CA GLY A 210 3.75 -21.68 11.37
C GLY A 210 3.07 -20.33 11.66
N ALA A 211 2.93 -19.41 10.69
CA ALA A 211 2.33 -18.08 10.92
C ALA A 211 1.03 -17.81 10.13
N LYS A 212 0.37 -16.70 10.50
CA LYS A 212 -1.00 -16.33 10.11
C LYS A 212 -1.10 -15.26 9.00
N ALA A 213 0.01 -14.62 8.63
CA ALA A 213 0.01 -13.49 7.68
C ALA A 213 0.61 -13.90 6.33
N ASN A 214 -0.05 -13.48 5.26
CA ASN A 214 0.41 -13.65 3.88
C ASN A 214 1.66 -12.79 3.64
N LEU A 215 2.63 -13.29 2.85
CA LEU A 215 3.85 -12.57 2.46
C LEU A 215 3.73 -11.91 1.08
N CYS A 216 2.72 -12.27 0.30
CA CYS A 216 2.50 -11.79 -1.06
C CYS A 216 1.18 -11.05 -1.16
N HIS A 217 1.23 -9.75 -1.42
CA HIS A 217 0.03 -8.90 -1.45
C HIS A 217 -0.24 -8.25 -2.81
N SER A 218 0.47 -8.64 -3.88
CA SER A 218 0.24 -8.10 -5.22
C SER A 218 -1.14 -8.51 -5.74
N ASN A 219 -1.85 -7.55 -6.33
CA ASN A 219 -3.05 -7.84 -7.10
C ASN A 219 -2.63 -8.35 -8.49
N ALA A 220 -3.26 -9.45 -8.94
CA ALA A 220 -2.96 -10.00 -10.25
C ALA A 220 -3.59 -9.17 -11.39
N GLY A 221 -4.68 -8.44 -11.13
CA GLY A 221 -5.38 -7.68 -12.18
C GLY A 221 -6.00 -8.56 -13.27
N VAL A 222 -6.32 -9.82 -12.97
CA VAL A 222 -6.96 -10.75 -13.90
C VAL A 222 -8.36 -10.26 -14.28
N LYS A 223 -8.69 -10.34 -15.56
CA LYS A 223 -10.00 -9.97 -16.11
C LYS A 223 -10.95 -11.17 -16.15
N PRO A 224 -12.28 -10.97 -16.10
CA PRO A 224 -13.24 -12.08 -16.18
C PRO A 224 -13.11 -12.95 -17.44
N THR A 225 -12.76 -12.32 -18.57
CA THR A 225 -12.37 -13.01 -19.79
C THR A 225 -11.09 -12.37 -20.30
N GLN A 226 -10.05 -13.17 -20.47
CA GLN A 226 -8.81 -12.77 -21.10
C GLN A 226 -8.15 -13.97 -21.77
N ASP A 227 -7.39 -13.69 -22.83
CA ASP A 227 -6.45 -14.68 -23.33
C ASP A 227 -5.24 -14.80 -22.40
N TRP A 228 -4.38 -15.78 -22.68
CA TRP A 228 -3.16 -16.01 -21.92
C TRP A 228 -2.37 -14.72 -21.70
N THR A 229 -2.27 -14.31 -20.45
CA THR A 229 -1.48 -13.16 -20.00
C THR A 229 -0.60 -13.60 -18.86
N GLN A 230 0.66 -13.17 -18.87
CA GLN A 230 1.57 -13.45 -17.78
C GLN A 230 1.32 -12.47 -16.64
N HIS A 231 1.24 -12.99 -15.42
CA HIS A 231 1.06 -12.23 -14.18
C HIS A 231 2.24 -12.45 -13.27
N HIS A 232 2.55 -11.44 -12.44
CA HIS A 232 3.75 -11.41 -11.61
C HIS A 232 3.38 -11.19 -10.15
N PHE A 233 4.08 -11.88 -9.27
CA PHE A 233 3.94 -11.74 -7.82
C PHE A 233 5.34 -11.70 -7.22
N VAL A 234 5.57 -10.82 -6.24
CA VAL A 234 6.86 -10.72 -5.55
C VAL A 234 6.63 -10.78 -4.05
N PHE A 235 7.49 -11.53 -3.35
CA PHE A 235 7.47 -11.62 -1.90
C PHE A 235 8.87 -11.73 -1.31
N ASN A 236 8.99 -11.46 -0.01
CA ASN A 236 10.19 -11.73 0.78
C ASN A 236 9.87 -12.83 1.81
N THR A 237 10.75 -13.81 1.99
CA THR A 237 10.57 -14.88 2.99
C THR A 237 10.65 -14.39 4.44
N LEU A 238 11.16 -13.18 4.66
CA LEU A 238 11.38 -12.60 5.99
C LEU A 238 12.15 -13.58 6.88
N ASP A 239 11.74 -13.84 8.11
CA ASP A 239 12.42 -14.79 8.99
C ASP A 239 12.04 -16.26 8.73
N SER A 240 11.19 -16.54 7.74
CA SER A 240 10.67 -17.89 7.51
C SER A 240 11.61 -18.76 6.66
N PRO A 241 11.99 -19.97 7.11
CA PRO A 241 12.81 -20.90 6.33
C PRO A 241 12.00 -21.79 5.38
N SER A 242 10.68 -21.66 5.38
CA SER A 242 9.80 -22.41 4.49
C SER A 242 8.49 -21.67 4.29
N VAL A 243 7.90 -21.79 3.11
CA VAL A 243 6.60 -21.21 2.79
C VAL A 243 5.67 -22.26 2.20
N THR A 244 4.37 -22.06 2.37
CA THR A 244 3.34 -22.73 1.59
C THR A 244 2.76 -21.73 0.60
N LEU A 245 3.02 -21.99 -0.68
CA LEU A 245 2.50 -21.22 -1.80
C LEU A 245 1.14 -21.78 -2.22
N TYR A 246 0.16 -20.91 -2.38
CA TYR A 246 -1.14 -21.19 -2.99
C TYR A 246 -1.32 -20.30 -4.21
N LEU A 247 -1.84 -20.87 -5.30
CA LEU A 247 -2.14 -20.15 -6.52
C LEU A 247 -3.51 -20.58 -7.03
N GLY A 248 -4.38 -19.61 -7.33
CA GLY A 248 -5.72 -19.91 -7.83
C GLY A 248 -6.75 -18.85 -7.48
N GLY A 249 -8.03 -19.23 -7.49
CA GLY A 249 -9.16 -18.38 -7.15
C GLY A 249 -9.76 -18.70 -5.77
N TRP A 250 -10.11 -17.67 -5.01
CA TRP A 250 -10.85 -17.80 -3.74
C TRP A 250 -12.31 -17.43 -3.93
N GLY A 251 -13.22 -18.17 -3.29
CA GLY A 251 -14.66 -17.92 -3.43
C GLY A 251 -15.14 -17.87 -4.89
N ALA A 252 -14.54 -18.69 -5.74
CA ALA A 252 -14.65 -18.60 -7.18
C ALA A 252 -16.08 -18.88 -7.67
N VAL A 253 -16.58 -18.03 -8.57
CA VAL A 253 -17.95 -18.11 -9.10
C VAL A 253 -18.00 -17.91 -10.61
N GLY A 254 -18.60 -18.88 -11.30
CA GLY A 254 -18.85 -18.87 -12.74
C GLY A 254 -17.58 -18.91 -13.60
N GLY A 255 -17.69 -19.51 -14.79
CA GLY A 255 -16.62 -19.52 -15.79
C GLY A 255 -15.47 -20.50 -15.51
N THR A 256 -14.41 -20.34 -16.28
CA THR A 256 -13.25 -21.24 -16.32
C THR A 256 -11.96 -20.45 -16.14
N LEU A 257 -11.03 -21.04 -15.38
CA LEU A 257 -9.68 -20.52 -15.12
C LEU A 257 -8.68 -21.57 -15.61
N TRP A 258 -7.72 -21.15 -16.43
CA TRP A 258 -6.55 -21.96 -16.74
C TRP A 258 -5.28 -21.32 -16.20
N LEU A 259 -4.40 -22.15 -15.65
CA LEU A 259 -3.06 -21.81 -15.18
C LEU A 259 -2.04 -22.63 -15.96
N ASP A 260 -0.96 -22.00 -16.38
CA ASP A 260 0.12 -22.65 -17.13
C ASP A 260 1.46 -21.96 -16.87
N ASP A 261 2.57 -22.65 -17.14
CA ASP A 261 3.95 -22.13 -17.11
C ASP A 261 4.28 -21.35 -15.82
N VAL A 262 3.97 -21.94 -14.66
CA VAL A 262 4.28 -21.35 -13.35
C VAL A 262 5.78 -21.45 -13.08
N ARG A 263 6.41 -20.31 -12.80
CA ARG A 263 7.82 -20.21 -12.43
C ARG A 263 7.97 -19.50 -11.11
N LEU A 264 8.79 -20.03 -10.22
CA LEU A 264 9.25 -19.37 -9.01
C LEU A 264 10.76 -19.22 -9.07
N GLU A 265 11.27 -18.00 -8.95
CA GLU A 265 12.69 -17.70 -9.03
C GLU A 265 13.11 -16.85 -7.82
N GLU A 266 14.30 -17.10 -7.29
CA GLU A 266 14.94 -16.13 -6.40
C GLU A 266 15.38 -14.93 -7.24
N VAL A 267 15.14 -13.72 -6.75
CA VAL A 267 15.53 -12.48 -7.43
C VAL A 267 16.43 -11.65 -6.53
N GLY A 268 17.48 -11.08 -7.14
CA GLY A 268 18.44 -10.23 -6.47
C GLY A 268 18.28 -8.78 -6.94
N LEU A 269 18.39 -7.82 -6.03
CA LEU A 269 18.47 -6.38 -6.30
C LEU A 269 17.25 -5.72 -6.96
N LEU A 270 16.12 -6.42 -7.10
CA LEU A 270 14.85 -5.82 -7.52
C LEU A 270 14.40 -4.80 -6.47
N ASN A 271 14.16 -3.55 -6.88
CA ASN A 271 13.80 -2.42 -6.03
C ASN A 271 14.79 -2.18 -4.87
N VAL A 272 16.10 -2.29 -5.12
CA VAL A 272 17.15 -2.09 -4.11
C VAL A 272 17.15 -0.66 -3.56
N VAL A 273 16.88 -0.52 -2.26
CA VAL A 273 16.82 0.76 -1.54
C VAL A 273 18.22 1.19 -1.11
N ARG A 274 18.62 2.43 -1.46
CA ARG A 274 19.94 3.00 -1.17
C ARG A 274 19.83 4.25 -0.28
N ARG A 275 19.80 4.03 1.04
CA ARG A 275 19.89 5.10 2.07
C ARG A 275 20.62 4.60 3.33
N ALA A 276 20.96 5.50 4.25
CA ALA A 276 21.76 5.17 5.44
C ALA A 276 21.13 4.06 6.31
N GLY A 277 19.79 4.09 6.48
CA GLY A 277 19.03 3.05 7.18
C GLY A 277 18.90 1.71 6.44
N CYS A 278 19.40 1.62 5.20
CA CYS A 278 19.31 0.46 4.33
C CYS A 278 20.71 0.12 3.76
N PRO A 279 21.67 -0.30 4.61
CA PRO A 279 23.03 -0.55 4.14
C PRO A 279 23.07 -1.71 3.15
N LEU A 280 23.96 -1.60 2.15
CA LEU A 280 24.32 -2.66 1.22
C LEU A 280 25.73 -3.15 1.53
N THR A 281 25.91 -4.46 1.59
CA THR A 281 27.20 -5.10 1.82
C THR A 281 27.45 -6.18 0.77
N VAL A 282 28.68 -6.22 0.25
CA VAL A 282 29.17 -7.28 -0.64
C VAL A 282 30.40 -7.87 0.01
N ARG A 283 30.37 -9.18 0.29
CA ARG A 283 31.50 -9.90 0.91
C ARG A 283 31.76 -11.22 0.19
N SER A 284 32.96 -11.77 0.27
CA SER A 284 33.21 -13.16 -0.16
C SER A 284 32.78 -14.16 0.91
N ASP A 285 32.79 -15.44 0.55
CA ASP A 285 32.51 -16.55 1.48
C ASP A 285 33.48 -16.58 2.68
N ASP A 286 34.72 -16.13 2.53
CA ASP A 286 35.72 -16.03 3.60
C ASP A 286 35.54 -14.79 4.52
N GLY A 287 34.56 -13.94 4.24
CA GLY A 287 34.27 -12.74 5.01
C GLY A 287 34.99 -11.46 4.57
N THR A 288 35.82 -11.49 3.52
CA THR A 288 36.42 -10.26 2.98
C THR A 288 35.33 -9.32 2.47
N VAL A 289 35.28 -8.10 3.01
CA VAL A 289 34.31 -7.07 2.61
C VAL A 289 34.86 -6.24 1.45
N TYR A 290 34.04 -6.08 0.41
CA TYR A 290 34.34 -5.28 -0.77
C TYR A 290 33.78 -3.87 -0.64
N THR A 291 34.45 -2.91 -1.28
CA THR A 291 34.12 -1.48 -1.22
C THR A 291 33.47 -1.03 -2.52
N GLU A 292 32.27 -0.47 -2.43
CA GLU A 292 31.57 0.16 -3.57
C GLU A 292 32.41 1.31 -4.16
N GLY A 293 32.40 1.45 -5.49
CA GLY A 293 33.22 2.40 -6.24
C GLY A 293 34.68 2.00 -6.43
N ARG A 294 35.13 0.91 -5.78
CA ARG A 294 36.48 0.35 -5.94
C ARG A 294 36.46 -1.09 -6.45
N ASP A 295 35.75 -1.96 -5.72
CA ASP A 295 35.70 -3.39 -6.03
C ASP A 295 34.46 -3.77 -6.85
N PHE A 296 33.39 -2.99 -6.74
CA PHE A 296 32.18 -3.09 -7.56
C PHE A 296 31.61 -1.69 -7.76
N GLU A 297 30.88 -1.47 -8.86
CA GLU A 297 30.26 -0.17 -9.14
C GLU A 297 29.03 0.08 -8.26
N LYS A 298 28.55 1.32 -8.22
CA LYS A 298 27.34 1.67 -7.45
C LYS A 298 26.15 0.87 -7.95
N ILE A 299 25.54 0.10 -7.05
CA ILE A 299 24.35 -0.69 -7.37
C ILE A 299 23.11 0.19 -7.31
N VAL A 300 22.43 0.35 -8.43
CA VAL A 300 21.18 1.11 -8.57
C VAL A 300 20.21 0.29 -9.40
N ASP A 301 18.95 0.23 -8.98
CA ASP A 301 17.86 -0.23 -9.83
C ASP A 301 17.29 0.98 -10.60
N PRO A 302 17.49 1.07 -11.92
CA PRO A 302 17.09 2.24 -12.70
C PRO A 302 15.58 2.39 -12.84
N ARG A 303 14.78 1.35 -12.56
CA ARG A 303 13.31 1.38 -12.66
C ARG A 303 12.61 1.56 -11.31
N MET A 304 13.36 1.49 -10.21
CA MET A 304 12.81 1.59 -8.87
C MET A 304 12.16 2.96 -8.66
N GLY A 305 10.86 2.95 -8.33
CA GLY A 305 10.11 4.15 -7.94
C GLY A 305 10.00 5.20 -9.03
N ASN A 306 10.04 4.81 -10.31
CA ASN A 306 9.86 5.73 -11.42
C ASN A 306 9.05 5.17 -12.61
N VAL A 307 8.42 4.00 -12.43
CA VAL A 307 7.61 3.36 -13.48
C VAL A 307 6.19 3.07 -12.95
N PRO A 308 5.13 3.51 -13.67
CA PRO A 308 5.17 4.32 -14.89
C PRO A 308 5.56 5.78 -14.66
N TRP A 309 5.56 6.25 -13.41
CA TRP A 309 5.83 7.64 -13.05
C TRP A 309 6.73 7.71 -11.81
N PRO A 310 7.41 8.85 -11.57
CA PRO A 310 8.12 9.08 -10.31
C PRO A 310 7.24 8.79 -9.09
N GLY A 311 7.75 7.97 -8.18
CA GLY A 311 7.08 7.51 -6.97
C GLY A 311 6.30 6.21 -7.10
N GLU A 312 6.09 5.71 -8.32
CA GLU A 312 5.37 4.45 -8.59
C GLU A 312 6.34 3.29 -8.84
N PHE A 313 5.93 2.09 -8.45
CA PHE A 313 6.75 0.88 -8.49
C PHE A 313 6.02 -0.22 -9.27
N GLU A 314 6.74 -0.87 -10.18
CA GLU A 314 6.26 -2.11 -10.79
C GLU A 314 6.34 -3.26 -9.78
N VAL A 315 5.40 -4.21 -9.88
CA VAL A 315 5.48 -5.47 -9.11
C VAL A 315 6.74 -6.23 -9.49
N TRP A 316 7.11 -6.23 -10.77
CA TRP A 316 8.29 -6.91 -11.26
C TRP A 316 8.84 -6.26 -12.53
N HIS A 317 10.17 -6.24 -12.63
CA HIS A 317 10.96 -5.96 -13.83
C HIS A 317 12.28 -6.71 -13.76
N ALA A 318 13.02 -6.74 -14.87
CA ALA A 318 14.35 -7.36 -14.88
C ALA A 318 15.28 -6.64 -13.88
N PRO A 319 15.80 -7.32 -12.84
CA PRO A 319 16.61 -6.67 -11.83
C PRO A 319 18.02 -6.30 -12.36
N PRO A 320 18.68 -5.31 -11.74
CA PRO A 320 20.05 -4.97 -12.09
C PRO A 320 21.04 -6.08 -11.68
N SER A 321 22.22 -6.03 -12.28
CA SER A 321 23.37 -6.86 -11.89
C SER A 321 24.45 -6.01 -11.23
N ILE A 322 25.46 -6.64 -10.62
CA ILE A 322 26.58 -5.93 -10.01
C ILE A 322 27.71 -5.83 -11.03
N ALA A 323 28.07 -4.61 -11.43
CA ALA A 323 29.22 -4.40 -12.31
C ALA A 323 30.54 -4.46 -11.52
N ILE A 324 31.52 -5.16 -12.07
CA ILE A 324 32.86 -5.35 -11.51
C ILE A 324 33.86 -4.55 -12.36
N PRO A 325 34.40 -3.43 -11.85
CA PRO A 325 35.33 -2.59 -12.59
C PRO A 325 36.68 -3.28 -12.80
N ALA A 326 37.45 -2.79 -13.78
CA ALA A 326 38.82 -3.23 -13.99
C ALA A 326 39.70 -2.88 -12.76
N GLY A 327 40.58 -3.80 -12.36
CA GLY A 327 41.42 -3.63 -11.17
C GLY A 327 40.72 -3.93 -9.84
N SER A 328 39.48 -4.43 -9.88
CA SER A 328 38.78 -4.93 -8.68
C SER A 328 39.54 -6.07 -7.99
N ARG A 329 39.39 -6.16 -6.67
CA ARG A 329 39.83 -7.34 -5.89
C ARG A 329 38.92 -8.55 -6.11
N ILE A 330 37.69 -8.34 -6.58
CA ILE A 330 36.73 -9.39 -6.91
C ILE A 330 37.18 -10.09 -8.19
N ARG A 331 37.26 -11.42 -8.14
CA ARG A 331 37.78 -12.26 -9.23
C ARG A 331 36.66 -12.92 -10.01
N ASP A 332 36.94 -13.28 -11.26
CA ASP A 332 36.03 -14.10 -12.06
C ASP A 332 35.78 -15.47 -11.40
N GLY A 333 34.54 -15.97 -11.50
CA GLY A 333 34.08 -17.19 -10.84
C GLY A 333 33.87 -17.07 -9.33
N GLN A 334 34.18 -15.92 -8.72
CA GLN A 334 34.05 -15.75 -7.28
C GLN A 334 32.59 -15.70 -6.83
N ARG A 335 32.31 -16.32 -5.69
CA ARG A 335 31.03 -16.22 -4.99
C ARG A 335 31.04 -15.03 -4.04
N LEU A 336 29.96 -14.25 -4.08
CA LEU A 336 29.72 -13.10 -3.24
C LEU A 336 28.45 -13.32 -2.41
N ARG A 337 28.50 -12.92 -1.13
CA ARG A 337 27.33 -12.75 -0.27
C ARG A 337 26.94 -11.29 -0.28
N VAL A 338 25.73 -11.02 -0.75
CA VAL A 338 25.20 -9.67 -0.91
C VAL A 338 24.03 -9.50 0.04
N SER A 339 24.14 -8.57 0.99
CA SER A 339 23.02 -8.18 1.86
C SER A 339 22.61 -6.76 1.52
N TYR A 340 21.31 -6.51 1.42
CA TYR A 340 20.73 -5.24 1.03
C TYR A 340 19.28 -5.14 1.53
N TYR A 341 18.61 -4.04 1.20
CA TYR A 341 17.19 -3.84 1.50
C TYR A 341 16.44 -3.52 0.20
N HIS A 342 15.18 -3.92 0.11
CA HIS A 342 14.34 -3.62 -1.05
C HIS A 342 12.97 -3.08 -0.67
N ALA A 343 12.41 -2.23 -1.52
CA ALA A 343 11.04 -1.81 -1.43
C ALA A 343 10.12 -2.92 -1.98
N ILE A 344 9.01 -3.15 -1.31
CA ILE A 344 8.00 -4.11 -1.73
C ILE A 344 6.68 -3.39 -1.98
N THR A 345 5.98 -3.81 -3.03
CA THR A 345 4.66 -3.28 -3.36
C THR A 345 3.57 -4.07 -2.67
N ILE A 346 2.53 -3.36 -2.23
CA ILE A 346 1.26 -3.94 -1.79
C ILE A 346 0.19 -3.60 -2.82
N TYR A 347 -0.64 -4.58 -3.16
CA TYR A 347 -1.70 -4.46 -4.17
C TYR A 347 -1.17 -4.00 -5.53
N ASP A 348 -1.70 -2.88 -6.03
CA ASP A 348 -1.40 -2.30 -7.34
C ASP A 348 -0.27 -1.25 -7.29
N GLY A 349 0.60 -1.29 -6.27
CA GLY A 349 1.80 -0.44 -6.22
C GLY A 349 2.02 0.37 -4.94
N GLN A 350 1.22 0.16 -3.88
CA GLN A 350 1.41 0.89 -2.63
C GLN A 350 2.79 0.57 -2.03
N VAL A 351 3.57 1.62 -1.76
CA VAL A 351 4.83 1.57 -1.03
C VAL A 351 4.80 2.60 0.09
N SER A 352 5.19 2.19 1.29
CA SER A 352 5.32 3.05 2.46
C SER A 352 6.73 3.61 2.56
N ALA A 353 6.86 4.87 2.97
CA ALA A 353 8.12 5.50 3.28
C ALA A 353 8.62 5.09 4.68
N SER A 354 9.90 5.34 4.95
CA SER A 354 10.47 5.14 6.27
C SER A 354 9.79 6.03 7.32
N LEU A 355 9.43 5.43 8.46
CA LEU A 355 8.86 6.19 9.58
C LEU A 355 9.88 7.05 10.33
N VAL A 356 11.18 6.82 10.12
CA VAL A 356 12.27 7.39 10.96
C VAL A 356 13.27 8.23 10.19
N ASP A 357 13.29 8.14 8.86
CA ASP A 357 14.30 8.84 8.06
C ASP A 357 14.10 10.38 8.12
N PRO A 358 15.12 11.16 8.52
CA PRO A 358 15.03 12.62 8.59
C PRO A 358 14.60 13.29 7.28
N ALA A 359 14.91 12.71 6.12
CA ALA A 359 14.52 13.25 4.82
C ALA A 359 13.01 13.14 4.58
N VAL A 360 12.34 12.10 5.09
CA VAL A 360 10.87 11.98 5.05
C VAL A 360 10.23 13.12 5.86
N PHE A 361 10.75 13.39 7.06
CA PHE A 361 10.29 14.50 7.89
C PHE A 361 10.52 15.87 7.23
N ALA A 362 11.63 16.04 6.51
CA ALA A 362 11.91 17.28 5.76
C ALA A 362 10.88 17.50 4.64
N LEU A 363 10.52 16.44 3.89
CA LEU A 363 9.50 16.49 2.86
C LEU A 363 8.11 16.82 3.44
N HIS A 364 7.71 16.18 4.54
CA HIS A 364 6.45 16.53 5.21
C HIS A 364 6.38 18.00 5.64
N LYS A 365 7.49 18.53 6.18
CA LYS A 365 7.56 19.93 6.60
C LYS A 365 7.45 20.89 5.41
N ASP A 366 8.17 20.63 4.33
CA ASP A 366 8.09 21.42 3.10
C ASP A 366 6.69 21.34 2.46
N GLN A 367 6.10 20.14 2.43
CA GLN A 367 4.72 19.92 1.98
C GLN A 367 3.73 20.82 2.73
N LEU A 368 3.73 20.76 4.07
CA LEU A 368 2.85 21.56 4.92
C LEU A 368 2.99 23.06 4.61
N GLN A 369 4.22 23.55 4.46
CA GLN A 369 4.50 24.96 4.15
C GLN A 369 3.95 25.37 2.79
N ARG A 370 4.13 24.54 1.75
CA ARG A 370 3.62 24.81 0.40
C ARG A 370 2.10 24.78 0.35
N VAL A 371 1.48 23.79 1.00
CA VAL A 371 0.03 23.66 1.08
C VAL A 371 -0.57 24.84 1.85
N GLN A 372 0.04 25.27 2.96
CA GLN A 372 -0.37 26.47 3.68
C GLN A 372 -0.32 27.72 2.81
N LYS A 373 0.77 27.90 2.04
CA LYS A 373 0.93 29.04 1.13
C LYS A 373 -0.12 29.04 0.02
N LEU A 374 -0.42 27.87 -0.55
CA LEU A 374 -1.38 27.73 -1.64
C LEU A 374 -2.83 27.92 -1.16
N LEU A 375 -3.23 27.12 -0.17
CA LEU A 375 -4.64 26.96 0.19
C LEU A 375 -5.05 27.78 1.41
N THR A 376 -4.12 28.17 2.29
CA THR A 376 -4.45 28.80 3.59
C THR A 376 -5.62 28.08 4.28
N PRO A 377 -5.55 26.75 4.42
CA PRO A 377 -6.70 25.92 4.75
C PRO A 377 -7.20 26.15 6.19
N GLN A 378 -8.44 25.76 6.44
CA GLN A 378 -9.05 25.78 7.79
C GLN A 378 -8.45 24.72 8.71
N GLY A 379 -7.99 23.61 8.13
CA GLY A 379 -7.32 22.54 8.85
C GLY A 379 -6.46 21.69 7.92
N PHE A 380 -5.66 20.80 8.50
CA PHE A 380 -4.93 19.77 7.75
C PHE A 380 -5.52 18.40 8.04
N PHE A 381 -5.65 17.60 6.98
CA PHE A 381 -5.99 16.19 7.10
C PHE A 381 -4.69 15.39 7.03
N LEU A 382 -4.22 14.90 8.17
CA LEU A 382 -3.06 14.03 8.29
C LEU A 382 -3.46 12.62 7.87
N SER A 383 -2.99 12.15 6.73
CA SER A 383 -3.46 10.89 6.16
C SER A 383 -3.08 9.70 7.06
N HIS A 384 -1.78 9.36 7.21
CA HIS A 384 -1.31 8.27 8.08
C HIS A 384 -2.15 6.97 8.07
N ASP A 385 -2.83 6.65 6.97
CA ASP A 385 -3.70 5.49 6.81
C ASP A 385 -2.95 4.32 6.17
N GLU A 386 -3.42 3.10 6.45
CA GLU A 386 -3.03 1.87 5.78
C GLU A 386 -1.51 1.66 5.59
N LEU A 387 -0.72 1.85 6.65
CA LEU A 387 0.72 1.60 6.68
C LEU A 387 1.00 0.08 6.71
N ARG A 388 1.09 -0.53 5.53
CA ARG A 388 1.20 -1.99 5.35
C ARG A 388 2.63 -2.54 5.43
N THR A 389 3.64 -1.67 5.41
CA THR A 389 5.05 -2.04 5.52
C THR A 389 5.77 -1.09 6.47
N ALA A 390 6.37 -1.60 7.55
CA ALA A 390 7.07 -0.76 8.53
C ALA A 390 8.05 -1.54 9.41
N GLY A 391 9.13 -0.87 9.83
CA GLY A 391 9.98 -1.30 10.94
C GLY A 391 11.04 -2.33 10.60
N TRP A 392 11.36 -2.57 9.34
CA TRP A 392 12.39 -3.52 8.89
C TRP A 392 13.77 -2.90 8.69
N SER A 393 13.82 -1.63 8.29
CA SER A 393 15.06 -0.89 8.02
C SER A 393 15.98 -0.83 9.25
N ALA A 394 17.30 -0.78 9.01
CA ALA A 394 18.32 -0.88 10.06
C ALA A 394 18.23 0.29 11.07
N ASP A 395 17.90 1.49 10.60
CA ASP A 395 17.66 2.66 11.45
C ASP A 395 16.40 2.50 12.31
N SER A 396 15.30 2.01 11.73
CA SER A 396 14.09 1.67 12.49
C SER A 396 14.41 0.66 13.59
N GLN A 397 15.18 -0.38 13.26
CA GLN A 397 15.61 -1.41 14.21
C GLN A 397 16.53 -0.87 15.31
N ALA A 398 17.46 0.03 14.96
CA ALA A 398 18.39 0.64 15.91
C ALA A 398 17.69 1.46 17.02
N THR A 399 16.45 1.91 16.79
CA THR A 399 15.67 2.62 17.81
C THR A 399 15.21 1.71 18.97
N GLY A 400 15.14 0.39 18.75
CA GLY A 400 14.56 -0.56 19.70
C GLY A 400 13.04 -0.44 19.91
N LYS A 401 12.35 0.38 19.11
CA LYS A 401 10.90 0.64 19.23
C LYS A 401 10.07 -0.34 18.42
N THR A 402 8.83 -0.55 18.84
CA THR A 402 7.82 -1.24 18.02
C THR A 402 7.38 -0.34 16.86
N PRO A 403 6.85 -0.89 15.75
CA PRO A 403 6.25 -0.10 14.68
C PRO A 403 5.18 0.88 15.16
N GLY A 404 4.36 0.49 16.15
CA GLY A 404 3.40 1.39 16.80
C GLY A 404 4.06 2.60 17.45
N ALA A 405 5.14 2.41 18.21
CA ALA A 405 5.88 3.51 18.81
C ALA A 405 6.61 4.38 17.77
N LEU A 406 7.10 3.80 16.67
CA LEU A 406 7.66 4.56 15.54
C LEU A 406 6.60 5.44 14.88
N LEU A 407 5.41 4.88 14.62
CA LEU A 407 4.30 5.63 14.03
C LEU A 407 3.81 6.74 14.98
N ALA A 408 3.77 6.47 16.28
CA ALA A 408 3.42 7.48 17.29
C ALA A 408 4.38 8.69 17.25
N GLU A 409 5.68 8.45 17.13
CA GLU A 409 6.67 9.54 17.00
C GLU A 409 6.58 10.26 15.66
N ASN A 410 6.33 9.52 14.58
CA ASN A 410 6.16 10.08 13.25
C ASN A 410 4.96 11.05 13.20
N VAL A 411 3.77 10.60 13.63
CA VAL A 411 2.56 11.44 13.62
C VAL A 411 2.70 12.62 14.58
N LYS A 412 3.31 12.43 15.76
CA LYS A 412 3.59 13.51 16.71
C LYS A 412 4.47 14.60 16.11
N THR A 413 5.47 14.21 15.33
CA THR A 413 6.36 15.14 14.61
C THR A 413 5.60 15.89 13.51
N CYS A 414 4.77 15.18 12.73
CA CYS A 414 3.91 15.80 11.71
C CYS A 414 2.92 16.82 12.32
N ILE A 415 2.30 16.49 13.46
CA ILE A 415 1.44 17.40 14.24
C ILE A 415 2.22 18.65 14.66
N ALA A 416 3.46 18.50 15.13
CA ALA A 416 4.28 19.63 15.54
C ALA A 416 4.61 20.56 14.35
N TYR A 417 4.95 20.01 13.18
CA TYR A 417 5.17 20.80 11.97
C TYR A 417 3.91 21.49 11.48
N ALA A 418 2.75 20.81 11.51
CA ALA A 418 1.48 21.41 11.12
C ALA A 418 1.14 22.62 12.01
N ARG A 419 1.33 22.49 13.33
CA ARG A 419 1.12 23.59 14.28
C ARG A 419 2.11 24.74 14.11
N GLN A 420 3.38 24.45 13.83
CA GLN A 420 4.36 25.48 13.52
C GLN A 420 3.97 26.26 12.25
N THR A 421 3.42 25.55 11.26
CA THR A 421 3.05 26.12 9.97
C THR A 421 1.74 26.92 10.03
N ALA A 422 0.73 26.42 10.76
CA ALA A 422 -0.56 27.07 10.94
C ALA A 422 -1.10 26.81 12.36
N PRO A 423 -0.78 27.67 13.34
CA PRO A 423 -1.13 27.45 14.76
C PRO A 423 -2.63 27.38 15.07
N ARG A 424 -3.48 27.86 14.16
CA ARG A 424 -4.95 27.88 14.30
C ARG A 424 -5.65 26.82 13.44
N ALA A 425 -4.90 26.05 12.65
CA ALA A 425 -5.48 25.02 11.80
C ALA A 425 -6.03 23.87 12.64
N GLU A 426 -7.23 23.40 12.32
CA GLU A 426 -7.73 22.13 12.85
C GLU A 426 -6.87 20.97 12.32
N LEU A 427 -6.67 19.94 13.13
CA LEU A 427 -5.95 18.73 12.70
C LEU A 427 -6.88 17.54 12.75
N VAL A 428 -6.89 16.76 11.68
CA VAL A 428 -7.69 15.55 11.55
C VAL A 428 -6.78 14.41 11.12
N ALA A 429 -7.00 13.19 11.61
CA ALA A 429 -6.29 12.00 11.14
C ALA A 429 -7.27 10.85 10.87
N TRP A 430 -6.97 9.99 9.88
CA TRP A 430 -7.68 8.73 9.71
C TRP A 430 -7.56 7.86 10.97
N SER A 431 -8.59 7.06 11.27
CA SER A 431 -8.62 6.27 12.51
C SER A 431 -7.78 5.01 12.52
N ASP A 432 -7.66 4.34 11.38
CA ASP A 432 -7.37 2.90 11.31
C ASP A 432 -6.02 2.52 11.89
N MET A 433 -4.98 3.28 11.56
CA MET A 433 -3.64 3.04 12.06
C MET A 433 -3.47 3.39 13.54
N PHE A 434 -4.50 3.96 14.17
CA PHE A 434 -4.55 4.34 15.58
C PHE A 434 -5.68 3.66 16.36
N ASP A 435 -6.42 2.74 15.73
CA ASP A 435 -7.54 2.03 16.34
C ASP A 435 -7.17 0.55 16.57
N PRO A 436 -7.08 0.08 17.83
CA PRO A 436 -6.76 -1.32 18.14
C PRO A 436 -7.85 -2.32 17.71
N PHE A 437 -9.04 -1.82 17.36
CA PHE A 437 -10.11 -2.62 16.78
C PHE A 437 -10.07 -2.62 15.24
N HIS A 438 -9.10 -1.92 14.66
CA HIS A 438 -8.88 -1.79 13.22
C HIS A 438 -7.47 -2.25 12.81
N ASN A 439 -6.59 -1.35 12.33
CA ASN A 439 -5.27 -1.68 11.78
C ASN A 439 -4.13 -1.54 12.81
N ALA A 440 -4.37 -0.93 13.99
CA ALA A 440 -3.35 -0.79 15.03
C ALA A 440 -3.15 -2.08 15.86
N VAL A 441 -2.81 -3.17 15.17
CA VAL A 441 -2.76 -4.55 15.70
C VAL A 441 -1.43 -5.23 15.40
N ASP A 442 -1.27 -6.46 15.90
CA ASP A 442 -0.16 -7.35 15.55
C ASP A 442 -0.36 -7.98 14.16
N ASN A 443 0.75 -8.31 13.49
CA ASN A 443 0.76 -9.05 12.22
C ASN A 443 -0.05 -8.37 11.10
N TYR A 444 -0.08 -7.03 11.09
CA TYR A 444 -0.68 -6.26 10.00
C TYR A 444 0.26 -6.26 8.79
N TYR A 445 -0.12 -7.00 7.74
CA TYR A 445 0.67 -7.10 6.50
C TYR A 445 2.14 -7.42 6.77
N LEU A 446 3.05 -6.60 6.23
CA LEU A 446 4.50 -6.73 6.31
C LEU A 446 5.06 -5.77 7.36
N VAL A 447 4.31 -5.45 8.41
CA VAL A 447 4.81 -4.67 9.55
C VAL A 447 5.59 -5.58 10.50
N ARG A 448 6.81 -5.18 10.86
CA ARG A 448 7.69 -5.95 11.75
C ARG A 448 7.30 -5.83 13.22
N GLY A 449 6.18 -6.44 13.59
CA GLY A 449 5.67 -6.47 14.96
C GLY A 449 4.32 -5.77 15.09
N SER A 450 4.09 -5.11 16.23
CA SER A 450 2.81 -4.49 16.56
C SER A 450 2.72 -3.03 16.14
N LEU A 451 1.57 -2.64 15.61
CA LEU A 451 1.15 -1.23 15.50
C LEU A 451 0.42 -0.73 16.75
N ALA A 452 0.14 -1.59 17.73
CA ALA A 452 -0.48 -1.18 18.99
C ALA A 452 0.36 -0.08 19.67
N GLY A 453 -0.32 0.91 20.25
CA GLY A 453 0.30 2.07 20.88
C GLY A 453 0.58 3.24 19.91
N SER A 454 0.37 3.09 18.60
CA SER A 454 0.47 4.19 17.63
C SER A 454 -0.33 5.43 18.01
N TRP A 455 -1.50 5.22 18.61
CA TRP A 455 -2.42 6.28 19.06
C TRP A 455 -1.85 7.17 20.16
N GLU A 456 -0.74 6.80 20.81
CA GLU A 456 -0.08 7.63 21.82
C GLU A 456 0.63 8.84 21.17
N GLY A 457 0.82 8.83 19.85
CA GLY A 457 1.32 9.98 19.09
C GLY A 457 0.29 11.08 18.87
N LEU A 458 -1.00 10.78 19.03
CA LEU A 458 -2.09 11.72 18.76
C LEU A 458 -2.29 12.69 19.92
N ALA A 459 -2.20 13.99 19.65
CA ALA A 459 -2.57 15.00 20.63
C ALA A 459 -4.11 15.04 20.82
N LYS A 460 -4.59 15.36 22.02
CA LYS A 460 -6.02 15.28 22.40
C LYS A 460 -6.96 16.10 21.52
N ASP A 461 -6.46 17.19 20.93
CA ASP A 461 -7.16 18.12 20.05
C ASP A 461 -7.15 17.68 18.58
N VAL A 462 -6.42 16.63 18.21
CA VAL A 462 -6.55 16.00 16.89
C VAL A 462 -7.90 15.29 16.81
N GLN A 463 -8.67 15.62 15.78
CA GLN A 463 -9.95 14.97 15.50
C GLN A 463 -9.71 13.67 14.73
N ILE A 464 -10.53 12.66 15.01
CA ILE A 464 -10.41 11.36 14.34
C ILE A 464 -11.46 11.28 13.23
N MET A 465 -11.01 11.14 11.99
CA MET A 465 -11.87 10.70 10.90
C MET A 465 -12.04 9.19 11.01
N ASN A 466 -13.09 8.78 11.71
CA ASN A 466 -13.37 7.38 11.99
C ASN A 466 -14.02 6.72 10.78
N TRP A 467 -13.43 5.63 10.29
CA TRP A 467 -13.96 4.83 9.19
C TRP A 467 -14.23 3.36 9.57
N ASN A 468 -14.18 3.01 10.86
CA ASN A 468 -14.43 1.65 11.35
C ASN A 468 -15.91 1.41 11.71
N SER A 469 -16.80 1.50 10.73
CA SER A 469 -18.24 1.22 10.95
C SER A 469 -18.51 -0.24 11.29
N GLY A 470 -17.63 -1.17 10.89
CA GLY A 470 -17.74 -2.61 11.17
C GLY A 470 -17.60 -2.97 12.65
N LYS A 471 -16.85 -2.17 13.42
CA LYS A 471 -16.74 -2.27 14.89
C LYS A 471 -17.03 -0.91 15.54
N ALA A 472 -18.15 -0.32 15.11
CA ALA A 472 -18.53 1.03 15.49
C ALA A 472 -18.51 1.28 17.00
N LYS A 473 -19.04 0.37 17.81
CA LYS A 473 -19.15 0.56 19.25
C LYS A 473 -17.78 0.64 19.91
N GLU A 474 -16.90 -0.31 19.59
CA GLU A 474 -15.56 -0.44 20.15
C GLU A 474 -14.68 0.74 19.74
N SER A 475 -14.66 1.06 18.45
CA SER A 475 -13.85 2.16 17.90
C SER A 475 -14.29 3.52 18.43
N LEU A 476 -15.60 3.81 18.44
CA LEU A 476 -16.14 5.07 18.95
C LEU A 476 -15.82 5.26 20.44
N ASP A 477 -16.04 4.23 21.25
CA ASP A 477 -15.79 4.26 22.69
C ASP A 477 -14.30 4.46 23.01
N PHE A 478 -13.42 3.80 22.25
CA PHE A 478 -11.96 3.91 22.40
C PHE A 478 -11.47 5.36 22.24
N PHE A 479 -11.77 6.01 21.11
CA PHE A 479 -11.33 7.38 20.88
C PHE A 479 -12.01 8.39 21.81
N ALA A 480 -13.29 8.19 22.12
CA ALA A 480 -14.04 9.05 23.03
C ALA A 480 -13.44 9.06 24.44
N LYS A 481 -13.08 7.88 24.99
CA LYS A 481 -12.43 7.75 26.30
C LYS A 481 -11.04 8.38 26.35
N ARG A 482 -10.35 8.45 25.22
CA ARG A 482 -9.05 9.14 25.08
C ARG A 482 -9.19 10.65 24.87
N GLY A 483 -10.43 11.14 24.68
CA GLY A 483 -10.75 12.56 24.63
C GLY A 483 -10.78 13.17 23.22
N HIS A 484 -10.66 12.36 22.17
CA HIS A 484 -10.71 12.86 20.79
C HIS A 484 -12.14 13.15 20.37
N SER A 485 -12.35 14.21 19.59
CA SER A 485 -13.58 14.37 18.80
C SER A 485 -13.50 13.48 17.55
N GLN A 486 -14.66 13.11 17.02
CA GLN A 486 -14.75 12.17 15.91
C GLN A 486 -15.65 12.69 14.79
N ILE A 487 -15.24 12.50 13.55
CA ILE A 487 -16.04 12.70 12.34
C ILE A 487 -16.19 11.34 11.68
N LEU A 488 -17.41 10.92 11.33
CA LEU A 488 -17.65 9.59 10.77
C LEU A 488 -17.56 9.62 9.25
N ALA A 489 -16.67 8.83 8.65
CA ALA A 489 -16.57 8.62 7.21
C ALA A 489 -17.73 7.73 6.72
N GLY A 490 -18.88 8.34 6.45
CA GLY A 490 -20.18 7.67 6.49
C GLY A 490 -20.71 7.10 5.17
N TYR A 491 -20.18 7.52 4.04
CA TYR A 491 -20.45 6.90 2.74
C TYR A 491 -19.23 6.07 2.34
N TYR A 492 -19.44 4.90 1.76
CA TYR A 492 -18.38 3.99 1.30
C TYR A 492 -18.90 3.26 0.06
N ASP A 493 -19.24 4.04 -0.97
CA ASP A 493 -19.71 3.60 -2.31
C ASP A 493 -20.86 2.59 -2.32
N SER A 494 -21.73 2.66 -1.30
CA SER A 494 -22.82 1.71 -1.09
C SER A 494 -24.12 2.42 -0.67
N ASN A 495 -24.75 1.98 0.43
CA ASN A 495 -26.03 2.52 0.87
C ASN A 495 -25.83 3.84 1.66
N PRO A 496 -26.28 5.01 1.15
CA PRO A 496 -26.13 6.28 1.85
C PRO A 496 -26.87 6.36 3.19
N SER A 497 -27.83 5.47 3.45
CA SER A 497 -28.56 5.43 4.73
C SER A 497 -27.83 4.66 5.84
N ALA A 498 -26.73 3.96 5.54
CA ALA A 498 -25.96 3.19 6.54
C ALA A 498 -25.46 4.06 7.70
N ILE A 499 -25.18 5.35 7.45
CA ILE A 499 -24.75 6.32 8.45
C ILE A 499 -25.73 6.48 9.63
N LYS A 500 -27.02 6.23 9.42
CA LYS A 500 -28.04 6.31 10.48
C LYS A 500 -27.77 5.32 11.61
N GLY A 501 -27.39 4.09 11.24
CA GLY A 501 -27.04 3.05 12.22
C GLY A 501 -25.83 3.46 13.05
N TRP A 502 -24.81 4.02 12.40
CA TRP A 502 -23.60 4.44 13.08
C TRP A 502 -23.82 5.64 14.02
N LEU A 503 -24.60 6.64 13.57
CA LEU A 503 -25.02 7.75 14.42
C LEU A 503 -25.88 7.30 15.61
N ALA A 504 -26.72 6.28 15.43
CA ALA A 504 -27.47 5.67 16.53
C ALA A 504 -26.54 4.99 17.55
N THR A 505 -25.53 4.26 17.10
CA THR A 505 -24.49 3.69 17.98
C THR A 505 -23.75 4.78 18.75
N ALA A 506 -23.32 5.86 18.09
CA ALA A 506 -22.69 7.00 18.76
C ALA A 506 -23.60 7.61 19.83
N LYS A 507 -24.89 7.80 19.51
CA LYS A 507 -25.90 8.31 20.46
C LYS A 507 -26.07 7.40 21.67
N ALA A 508 -26.10 6.08 21.47
CA ALA A 508 -26.19 5.10 22.56
C ALA A 508 -24.97 5.16 23.49
N LEU A 509 -23.82 5.61 22.99
CA LEU A 509 -22.59 5.88 23.74
C LEU A 509 -22.49 7.33 24.27
N GLY A 510 -23.63 7.99 24.51
CA GLY A 510 -23.64 9.37 25.00
C GLY A 510 -23.10 10.39 23.98
N GLY A 511 -23.20 10.08 22.69
CA GLY A 511 -22.69 10.88 21.58
C GLY A 511 -21.23 10.58 21.20
N ALA A 512 -20.47 9.86 22.03
CA ALA A 512 -19.08 9.45 21.76
C ALA A 512 -18.15 10.56 21.21
N ARG A 513 -18.39 11.82 21.60
CA ARG A 513 -17.68 13.01 21.08
C ARG A 513 -17.71 13.12 19.54
N VAL A 514 -18.74 12.56 18.89
CA VAL A 514 -18.96 12.71 17.46
C VAL A 514 -19.41 14.14 17.17
N THR A 515 -18.65 14.84 16.33
CA THR A 515 -18.86 16.23 15.95
C THR A 515 -19.29 16.39 14.49
N GLY A 516 -19.32 15.31 13.72
CA GLY A 516 -19.67 15.39 12.31
C GLY A 516 -19.68 14.08 11.55
N VAL A 517 -19.97 14.19 10.27
CA VAL A 517 -19.88 13.11 9.29
C VAL A 517 -19.31 13.61 7.97
N MET A 518 -18.66 12.72 7.23
CA MET A 518 -18.10 12.99 5.90
C MET A 518 -18.68 12.04 4.86
N TYR A 519 -19.14 12.57 3.73
CA TYR A 519 -19.41 11.78 2.54
C TYR A 519 -18.08 11.34 1.93
N THR A 520 -17.76 10.05 2.02
CA THR A 520 -16.49 9.48 1.55
C THR A 520 -16.77 8.59 0.35
N THR A 521 -15.99 8.72 -0.71
CA THR A 521 -16.12 7.87 -1.90
C THR A 521 -14.72 7.59 -2.43
N TRP A 522 -14.48 6.33 -2.78
CA TRP A 522 -13.25 5.86 -3.41
C TRP A 522 -13.48 5.59 -4.90
N ALA A 523 -14.75 5.50 -5.33
CA ALA A 523 -15.14 5.34 -6.73
C ALA A 523 -15.41 6.68 -7.46
N ASN A 524 -15.17 7.83 -6.81
CA ASN A 524 -15.59 9.15 -7.31
C ASN A 524 -17.09 9.23 -7.64
N ASN A 525 -17.91 8.46 -6.93
CA ASN A 525 -19.35 8.44 -7.11
C ASN A 525 -19.99 9.50 -6.23
N TYR A 526 -20.42 10.61 -6.84
CA TYR A 526 -21.11 11.71 -6.16
C TYR A 526 -22.63 11.74 -6.43
N SER A 527 -23.20 10.66 -6.97
CA SER A 527 -24.64 10.58 -7.28
C SER A 527 -25.51 10.48 -6.02
N GLN A 528 -24.94 10.05 -4.90
CA GLN A 528 -25.66 9.84 -3.64
C GLN A 528 -25.41 10.97 -2.62
N LEU A 529 -24.79 12.07 -3.03
CA LEU A 529 -24.40 13.18 -2.15
C LEU A 529 -25.59 13.73 -1.35
N GLU A 530 -26.67 14.11 -2.04
CA GLU A 530 -27.87 14.68 -1.43
C GLU A 530 -28.64 13.63 -0.61
N ALA A 531 -28.68 12.38 -1.08
CA ALA A 531 -29.32 11.28 -0.37
C ALA A 531 -28.62 10.98 0.97
N PHE A 532 -27.28 11.02 0.98
CA PHE A 532 -26.50 10.89 2.20
C PHE A 532 -26.73 12.06 3.16
N ALA A 533 -26.71 13.30 2.65
CA ALA A 533 -26.99 14.49 3.46
C ALA A 533 -28.35 14.38 4.16
N LYS A 534 -29.39 13.99 3.41
CA LYS A 534 -30.72 13.73 3.95
C LYS A 534 -30.71 12.61 4.98
N ALA A 535 -29.93 11.55 4.77
CA ALA A 535 -29.85 10.45 5.73
C ALA A 535 -29.12 10.85 7.02
N ALA A 536 -28.11 11.71 6.94
CA ALA A 536 -27.24 12.07 8.05
C ALA A 536 -27.78 13.23 8.91
N TRP A 537 -28.43 14.23 8.30
CA TRP A 537 -28.89 15.45 8.99
C TRP A 537 -30.17 16.07 8.42
N GLY A 538 -30.92 15.36 7.57
CA GLY A 538 -32.15 15.86 6.96
C GLY A 538 -33.44 15.25 7.49
#